data_AF-A0A1J3FCD9-F1
#
_entry.id   AF-A0A1J3FCD9-F1
#
_cell.length_a   1.000
_cell.length_b   1.000
_cell.length_c   1.000
_cell.angle_alpha   90.00
_cell.angle_beta   90.00
_cell.angle_gamma   90.00
#
_symmetry.space_group_name_H-M   'P 1'
#
loop_
_entity.id
_entity.type
_entity.pdbx_description
1 polymer ?
#
loop_
_entity_poly.entity_id
_entity_poly.type
_entity_poly.pdbx_seq_one_letter_code
_entity_poly.pdbx_strand_id
1 'polypeptide(L)'
;IYSINGSIIDVNINPLFLAQLQSLCPLIGDGLKRVALDTESELVFDTSLYTNILSFGRAVLKTDQSLLTTKNTYSLLQEYVRLQNFKTIFMRAMSRMSGIGVKSGVNGEIRRNCSAVN
;
A
#
# COMPACT_ATOMS: atom_id res chain seq x y z
N ILE A 1 15.25 -5.69 0.06
CA ILE A 1 15.67 -5.95 1.46
C ILE A 1 17.06 -6.58 1.58
N TYR A 2 17.62 -7.13 0.49
CA TYR A 2 19.05 -7.46 0.38
C TYR A 2 19.70 -6.59 -0.70
N SER A 3 21.02 -6.39 -0.61
CA SER A 3 21.80 -5.85 -1.73
C SER A 3 22.19 -7.02 -2.63
N ILE A 4 21.75 -6.99 -3.89
CA ILE A 4 22.12 -7.99 -4.90
C ILE A 4 22.70 -7.24 -6.10
N ASN A 5 23.91 -7.61 -6.54
CA ASN A 5 24.57 -7.03 -7.73
C ASN A 5 24.67 -5.49 -7.73
N GLY A 6 25.08 -4.88 -6.61
CA GLY A 6 25.28 -3.43 -6.52
C GLY A 6 24.01 -2.60 -6.32
N SER A 7 22.84 -3.24 -6.14
CA SER A 7 21.63 -2.54 -5.72
C SER A 7 21.75 -2.05 -4.27
N ILE A 8 21.43 -0.77 -4.06
CA ILE A 8 21.47 -0.15 -2.74
C ILE A 8 20.22 -0.60 -1.97
N ILE A 9 20.40 -1.15 -0.76
CA ILE A 9 19.30 -1.39 0.17
C ILE A 9 18.67 -0.03 0.50
N ASP A 10 17.34 0.07 0.46
CA ASP A 10 16.67 1.32 0.81
C ASP A 10 17.13 1.77 2.21
N VAL A 11 17.88 2.85 2.27
CA VAL A 11 18.50 3.36 3.51
C VAL A 11 17.47 3.99 4.45
N ASN A 12 16.23 4.17 3.98
CA ASN A 12 15.16 4.82 4.75
C ASN A 12 14.26 3.82 5.49
N ILE A 13 14.48 2.51 5.33
CA ILE A 13 13.74 1.50 6.08
C ILE A 13 14.30 1.38 7.51
N ASN A 14 13.40 1.19 8.48
CA ASN A 14 13.81 0.93 9.86
C ASN A 14 14.66 -0.35 9.93
N PRO A 15 15.87 -0.32 10.52
CA PRO A 15 16.77 -1.49 10.54
C PRO A 15 16.19 -2.72 11.25
N LEU A 16 15.41 -2.53 12.32
CA LEU A 16 14.77 -3.64 13.04
C LEU A 16 13.66 -4.27 12.17
N PHE A 17 12.91 -3.43 11.47
CA PHE A 17 11.89 -3.89 10.53
C PHE A 17 12.51 -4.58 9.31
N LEU A 18 13.64 -4.08 8.81
CA LEU A 18 14.41 -4.73 7.75
C LEU A 18 14.85 -6.14 8.16
N ALA A 19 15.38 -6.30 9.38
CA ALA A 19 15.76 -7.61 9.91
C ALA A 19 14.55 -8.56 10.01
N GLN A 20 13.40 -8.04 10.45
CA GLN A 20 12.14 -8.81 10.46
C GLN A 20 11.73 -9.25 9.05
N LEU A 21 11.75 -8.34 8.08
CA LEU A 21 11.44 -8.67 6.68
C LEU A 21 12.42 -9.69 6.10
N GLN A 22 13.72 -9.61 6.43
CA GLN A 22 14.72 -10.58 6.02
C GLN A 22 14.51 -11.96 6.66
N SER A 23 14.06 -12.00 7.92
CA SER A 23 13.65 -13.26 8.57
C SER A 23 12.40 -13.87 7.93
N LEU A 24 11.47 -13.03 7.48
CA LEU A 24 10.27 -13.49 6.80
C LEU A 24 10.58 -13.94 5.37
N CYS A 25 11.42 -13.19 4.66
CA CYS A 25 11.76 -13.38 3.26
C CYS A 25 13.28 -13.58 3.12
N PRO A 26 13.82 -14.77 3.44
CA PRO A 26 15.25 -15.04 3.34
C PRO A 26 15.73 -14.99 1.88
N LEU A 27 17.02 -14.67 1.68
CA LEU A 27 17.63 -14.54 0.34
C LEU A 27 17.44 -15.79 -0.53
N ILE A 28 17.54 -16.96 0.09
CA ILE A 28 17.20 -18.25 -0.51
C ILE A 28 16.01 -18.79 0.27
N GLY A 29 14.82 -18.67 -0.29
CA GLY A 29 13.59 -19.05 0.38
C GLY A 29 12.37 -19.05 -0.54
N ASP A 30 11.20 -19.24 0.06
CA ASP A 30 9.92 -19.20 -0.64
C ASP A 30 9.53 -17.75 -0.99
N GLY A 31 9.64 -17.40 -2.27
CA GLY A 31 9.23 -16.10 -2.79
C GLY A 31 7.71 -15.86 -2.78
N LEU A 32 6.90 -16.88 -2.50
CA LEU A 32 5.43 -16.77 -2.39
C LEU A 32 4.96 -16.47 -0.96
N LYS A 33 5.89 -16.43 0.00
CA LYS A 33 5.57 -16.10 1.39
C LYS A 33 4.98 -14.70 1.48
N ARG A 34 3.82 -14.62 2.14
CA ARG A 34 3.08 -13.37 2.32
C ARG A 34 3.59 -12.60 3.52
N VAL A 35 3.65 -11.27 3.37
CA VAL A 35 3.97 -10.33 4.43
C VAL A 35 2.80 -9.35 4.53
N ALA A 36 2.41 -9.03 5.76
CA ALA A 36 1.42 -8.00 6.03
C ALA A 36 1.89 -6.64 5.53
N LEU A 37 1.06 -5.93 4.76
CA LEU A 37 1.35 -4.55 4.34
C LEU A 37 1.27 -3.57 5.52
N ASP A 38 0.38 -3.85 6.46
CA ASP A 38 0.14 -3.04 7.65
C ASP A 38 0.34 -3.89 8.90
N THR A 39 1.48 -3.71 9.58
CA THR A 39 1.86 -4.54 10.72
C THR A 39 1.08 -4.08 11.95
N GLU A 40 0.58 -5.04 12.75
CA GLU A 40 -0.24 -4.81 13.96
C GLU A 40 -1.71 -4.43 13.69
N SER A 41 -2.10 -4.21 12.43
CA SER A 41 -3.48 -3.91 12.02
C SER A 41 -3.91 -4.61 10.72
N GLU A 42 -3.43 -5.84 10.49
CA GLU A 42 -3.50 -6.52 9.19
C GLU A 42 -4.92 -6.68 8.62
N LEU A 43 -5.91 -6.73 9.51
CA LEU A 43 -7.31 -7.04 9.19
C LEU A 43 -8.26 -5.86 9.45
N VAL A 44 -7.73 -4.68 9.79
CA VAL A 44 -8.54 -3.50 10.13
C VAL A 44 -8.28 -2.39 9.12
N PHE A 45 -9.38 -1.79 8.63
CA PHE A 45 -9.28 -0.64 7.75
C PHE A 45 -9.22 0.67 8.55
N ASP A 46 -8.00 1.12 8.83
CA ASP A 46 -7.69 2.33 9.60
C ASP A 46 -6.51 3.11 9.00
N THR A 47 -5.85 3.96 9.80
CA THR A 47 -4.72 4.81 9.39
C THR A 47 -3.36 4.30 9.87
N SER A 48 -3.30 3.08 10.42
CA SER A 48 -2.08 2.52 10.98
C SER A 48 -1.01 2.26 9.92
N LEU A 49 -1.38 1.91 8.68
CA LEU A 49 -0.45 1.88 7.53
C LEU A 49 0.34 3.18 7.39
N TYR A 50 -0.34 4.34 7.43
CA TYR A 50 0.32 5.64 7.32
C TYR A 50 1.20 5.92 8.54
N THR A 51 0.79 5.47 9.72
CA THR A 51 1.57 5.61 10.96
C THR A 51 2.84 4.76 10.89
N ASN A 52 2.73 3.53 10.39
CA ASN A 52 3.83 2.61 10.14
C ASN A 52 4.86 3.21 9.19
N ILE A 53 4.41 3.84 8.10
CA ILE A 53 5.29 4.53 7.14
C ILE A 53 5.93 5.78 7.78
N LEU A 54 5.13 6.70 8.35
CA LEU A 54 5.61 8.01 8.80
C LEU A 54 6.45 7.95 10.06
N SER A 55 5.96 7.23 11.07
CA SER A 55 6.46 7.30 12.43
C SER A 55 7.47 6.21 12.72
N PHE A 56 7.32 5.03 12.09
CA PHE A 56 8.15 3.88 12.38
C PHE A 56 9.13 3.52 11.26
N GLY A 57 8.98 4.08 10.05
CA GLY A 57 9.80 3.71 8.88
C GLY A 57 9.58 2.26 8.46
N ARG A 58 8.35 1.76 8.62
CA ARG A 58 7.94 0.36 8.40
C ARG A 58 7.12 0.19 7.12
N ALA A 59 7.49 0.86 6.02
CA ALA A 59 6.87 0.61 4.73
C ALA A 59 7.34 -0.73 4.15
N VAL A 60 6.41 -1.59 3.72
CA VAL A 60 6.74 -2.88 3.09
C VAL A 60 7.07 -2.70 1.62
N LEU A 61 6.30 -1.88 0.92
CA LEU A 61 6.51 -1.59 -0.50
C LEU A 61 7.30 -0.30 -0.67
N LYS A 62 8.21 -0.28 -1.65
CA LYS A 62 8.95 0.92 -2.03
C LYS A 62 8.02 2.06 -2.48
N THR A 63 6.90 1.72 -3.13
CA THR A 63 5.89 2.70 -3.54
C THR A 63 5.25 3.39 -2.35
N ASP A 64 5.06 2.69 -1.23
CA ASP A 64 4.48 3.28 -0.02
C ASP A 64 5.49 4.17 0.69
N GLN A 65 6.75 3.73 0.78
CA GLN A 65 7.86 4.55 1.28
C GLN A 65 8.01 5.85 0.46
N SER A 66 7.76 5.79 -0.85
CA SER A 66 7.86 6.94 -1.74
C SER A 66 6.89 8.08 -1.40
N LEU A 67 5.84 7.83 -0.62
CA LEU A 67 4.92 8.87 -0.15
C LEU A 67 5.64 9.92 0.72
N LEU A 68 6.78 9.58 1.34
CA LEU A 68 7.59 10.53 2.11
C LEU A 68 8.45 11.46 1.23
N THR A 69 8.59 11.18 -0.07
CA THR A 69 9.61 11.84 -0.92
C THR A 69 9.17 13.20 -1.46
N THR A 70 7.87 13.39 -1.74
CA THR A 70 7.38 14.66 -2.27
C THR A 70 6.71 15.47 -1.17
N LYS A 71 6.90 16.79 -1.18
CA LYS A 71 6.33 17.69 -0.16
C LYS A 71 4.80 17.53 -0.02
N ASN A 72 4.10 17.36 -1.14
CA ASN A 72 2.64 17.25 -1.14
C ASN A 72 2.17 15.93 -0.50
N THR A 73 2.73 14.80 -0.93
CA THR A 73 2.37 13.48 -0.37
C THR A 73 2.78 13.36 1.08
N TYR A 74 3.93 13.90 1.46
CA TYR A 74 4.39 13.93 2.84
C TYR A 74 3.43 14.72 3.75
N SER A 75 3.00 15.91 3.31
CA SER A 75 2.03 16.73 4.06
C SER A 75 0.69 16.01 4.24
N LEU A 76 0.18 15.33 3.20
CA LEU A 76 -1.05 14.54 3.31
C LEU A 76 -0.89 13.37 4.29
N LEU A 77 0.28 12.72 4.29
CA LEU A 77 0.55 11.59 5.18
C LEU A 77 0.59 12.04 6.65
N GLN A 78 1.18 13.21 6.93
CA GLN A 78 1.12 13.84 8.25
C GLN A 78 -0.32 14.16 8.69
N GLU A 79 -1.19 14.54 7.75
CA GLU A 79 -2.60 14.78 8.02
C GLU A 79 -3.33 13.47 8.33
N TYR A 80 -3.16 12.44 7.48
CA TYR A 80 -3.86 11.16 7.56
C TYR A 80 -3.59 10.40 8.85
N VAL A 81 -2.36 10.44 9.37
CA VAL A 81 -2.02 9.83 10.67
C VAL A 81 -2.82 10.45 11.83
N ARG A 82 -3.28 11.70 11.70
CA ARG A 82 -4.03 12.43 12.73
C ARG A 82 -5.53 12.55 12.43
N LEU A 83 -5.99 12.03 11.28
CA LEU A 83 -7.29 12.36 10.72
C LEU A 83 -8.36 11.38 11.20
N GLN A 84 -9.28 11.85 12.03
CA GLN A 84 -10.42 11.03 12.47
C GLN A 84 -11.39 10.68 11.33
N ASN A 85 -11.44 11.51 10.28
CA ASN A 85 -12.33 11.35 9.12
C ASN A 85 -11.66 10.70 7.89
N PHE A 86 -10.57 9.96 8.06
CA PHE A 86 -9.86 9.28 6.95
C PHE A 86 -10.82 8.50 6.04
N LYS A 87 -11.75 7.74 6.62
CA LYS A 87 -12.74 6.92 5.88
C LYS A 87 -13.58 7.76 4.92
N THR A 88 -13.93 9.00 5.29
CA THR A 88 -14.68 9.91 4.42
C THR A 88 -13.86 10.38 3.22
N ILE A 89 -12.58 10.66 3.42
CA ILE A 89 -11.68 11.05 2.33
C ILE A 89 -11.46 9.85 1.40
N PHE A 90 -11.24 8.67 1.96
CA PHE A 90 -11.10 7.43 1.20
C PHE A 90 -12.35 7.13 0.37
N MET A 91 -13.54 7.26 0.95
CA MET A 91 -14.83 7.10 0.24
C MET A 91 -14.92 8.04 -0.98
N ARG A 92 -14.55 9.32 -0.82
CA ARG A 92 -14.55 10.29 -1.93
C ARG A 92 -13.57 9.88 -3.04
N ALA A 93 -12.39 9.38 -2.68
CA ALA A 93 -11.41 8.89 -3.64
C ALA A 93 -11.94 7.67 -4.41
N MET A 94 -12.53 6.70 -3.72
CA MET A 94 -13.14 5.51 -4.33
C MET A 94 -14.32 5.85 -5.24
N SER A 95 -15.16 6.81 -4.85
CA SER A 95 -16.28 7.30 -5.67
C SER A 95 -15.80 7.98 -6.96
N ARG A 96 -14.69 8.74 -6.90
CA ARG A 96 -14.07 9.29 -8.12
C ARG A 96 -13.49 8.19 -9.00
N MET A 97 -12.80 7.22 -8.39
CA MET A 97 -12.23 6.08 -9.12
C MET A 97 -13.30 5.23 -9.80
N SER A 98 -14.47 5.04 -9.19
CA SER A 98 -15.58 4.30 -9.78
C SER A 98 -16.20 4.96 -11.02
N GLY A 99 -15.91 6.24 -11.26
CA GLY A 99 -16.37 6.97 -12.45
C GLY A 99 -15.49 6.77 -13.69
N ILE A 100 -14.34 6.11 -13.57
CA ILE A 100 -13.38 5.96 -14.67
C ILE A 100 -13.93 4.94 -15.69
N GLY A 101 -14.14 5.39 -16.93
CA GLY A 101 -14.44 4.50 -18.07
C GLY A 101 -15.75 3.73 -17.98
N VAL A 102 -16.72 4.23 -17.21
CA VAL A 102 -18.03 3.57 -17.02
C VAL A 102 -18.76 3.44 -18.36
N LYS A 103 -19.22 2.22 -18.64
CA LYS A 103 -20.12 1.93 -19.76
C LYS A 103 -21.57 2.13 -19.30
N SER A 104 -22.34 2.92 -20.03
CA SER A 104 -23.73 3.26 -19.69
C SER A 104 -24.66 3.16 -20.90
N GLY A 105 -25.97 3.09 -20.63
CA GLY A 105 -27.00 2.94 -21.66
C GLY A 105 -26.86 1.62 -22.40
N VAL A 106 -26.78 1.68 -23.73
CA VAL A 106 -26.62 0.51 -24.60
C VAL A 106 -25.16 0.08 -24.79
N ASN A 107 -24.20 0.77 -24.15
CA ASN A 107 -22.79 0.43 -24.27
C ASN A 107 -22.45 -0.73 -23.31
N GLY A 108 -22.01 -1.86 -23.86
CA GLY A 108 -21.64 -3.04 -23.08
C GLY A 108 -22.79 -4.03 -22.89
N GLU A 109 -22.71 -4.85 -21.85
CA GLU A 109 -23.68 -5.91 -21.54
C GLU A 109 -23.72 -6.20 -20.03
N ILE A 110 -24.82 -6.80 -19.57
CA ILE A 110 -24.90 -7.38 -18.24
C ILE A 110 -24.46 -8.84 -18.35
N ARG A 111 -23.28 -9.16 -17.83
CA ARG A 111 -22.72 -10.52 -17.91
C ARG A 111 -23.48 -11.50 -17.03
N ARG A 112 -23.77 -12.68 -17.57
CA ARG A 112 -24.29 -13.83 -16.80
C ARG A 112 -23.18 -14.57 -16.06
N ASN A 113 -21.98 -14.58 -16.64
CA ASN A 113 -20.77 -15.11 -16.04
C ASN A 113 -19.66 -14.06 -16.19
N CYS A 114 -19.10 -13.59 -15.07
CA CYS A 114 -18.08 -12.54 -15.09
C CYS A 114 -16.82 -12.92 -15.89
N SER A 115 -16.53 -14.22 -16.00
CA SER A 115 -15.36 -14.77 -16.69
C SER A 115 -15.58 -15.02 -18.18
N ALA A 116 -16.78 -14.75 -18.73
CA ALA A 116 -17.09 -14.94 -20.14
C ALA A 116 -17.81 -13.72 -20.73
N VAL A 117 -17.71 -13.57 -22.05
CA VAL A 117 -18.62 -12.72 -22.83
C VAL A 117 -19.90 -13.52 -23.05
N ASN A 118 -21.06 -12.87 -23.01
CA ASN A 118 -22.33 -13.56 -23.23
C ASN A 118 -22.50 -14.08 -24.67
#